data_AF-A0A7C1VQR9-F1
#
_entry.id   AF-A0A7C1VQR9-F1
#
_cell.length_a   1.000
_cell.length_b   1.000
_cell.length_c   1.000
_cell.angle_alpha   90.00
_cell.angle_beta   90.00
_cell.angle_gamma   90.00
#
_symmetry.space_group_name_H-M   'P 1'
#
loop_
_entity.id
_entity.type
_entity.pdbx_description
1 polymer ?
#
loop_
_entity_poly.entity_id
_entity_poly.type
_entity_poly.pdbx_seq_one_letter_code
_entity_poly.pdbx_strand_id
1 'polypeptide(L)' 'VKDGRRRQLASAAARLEAGKWHTMRIVHKGNRIAGYLNGRKLLELTAENFNKPGGVGLWTKADAVTSFDDFTVTQK' A
#
# COMPACT_ATOMS: atom_id res chain seq x y z
N VAL A 1 10.51 2.63 -6.27
CA VAL A 1 11.26 2.50 -7.53
C VAL A 1 12.63 3.11 -7.28
N LYS A 2 13.72 2.44 -7.63
CA LYS A 2 15.07 3.00 -7.55
C LYS A 2 15.71 2.83 -8.92
N ASP A 3 16.23 3.89 -9.51
CA ASP A 3 16.88 3.87 -10.83
C ASP A 3 15.99 3.25 -11.93
N GLY A 4 14.70 3.61 -11.94
CA GLY A 4 13.71 3.03 -12.87
C GLY A 4 13.29 1.59 -12.58
N ARG A 5 13.96 0.90 -11.64
CA ARG A 5 13.66 -0.50 -11.30
C ARG A 5 12.61 -0.61 -10.20
N ARG A 6 11.60 -1.45 -10.46
CA ARG A 6 10.58 -1.84 -9.49
C ARG A 6 10.98 -3.17 -8.86
N ARG A 7 10.97 -3.24 -7.53
CA ARG A 7 11.14 -4.47 -6.76
C ARG A 7 9.87 -4.70 -5.95
N GLN A 8 9.28 -5.88 -6.09
CA GLN A 8 8.19 -6.31 -5.23
C GLN A 8 8.76 -6.70 -3.86
N LEU A 9 8.14 -6.19 -2.79
CA LEU A 9 8.54 -6.53 -1.42
C LEU A 9 7.70 -7.69 -0.85
N ALA A 10 6.40 -7.72 -1.18
CA ALA A 10 5.48 -8.79 -0.85
C ALA A 10 4.25 -8.76 -1.79
N SER A 11 3.46 -9.83 -1.81
CA SER A 11 2.21 -9.94 -2.58
C SER A 11 1.20 -10.83 -1.89
N ALA A 12 -0.08 -10.46 -1.99
CA ALA A 12 -1.21 -11.27 -1.54
C ALA A 12 -2.25 -11.32 -2.65
N ALA A 13 -2.86 -12.49 -2.86
CA ALA A 13 -3.97 -12.63 -3.79
C ALA A 13 -5.27 -12.14 -3.12
N ALA A 14 -6.05 -11.32 -3.82
CA ALA A 14 -7.38 -10.91 -3.41
C ALA A 14 -8.29 -10.86 -4.64
N ARG A 15 -9.48 -11.43 -4.53
CA ARG A 15 -10.52 -11.31 -5.55
C ARG A 15 -11.39 -10.11 -5.19
N LEU A 16 -11.45 -9.13 -6.08
CA LEU A 16 -12.19 -7.87 -5.89
C LEU A 16 -13.17 -7.68 -7.04
N GLU A 17 -14.24 -6.96 -6.77
CA GLU A 17 -15.27 -6.63 -7.75
C GLU A 17 -14.99 -5.23 -8.32
N ALA A 18 -15.05 -5.11 -9.66
CA ALA A 18 -14.91 -3.81 -10.30
C ALA A 18 -16.09 -2.89 -9.94
N GLY A 19 -15.83 -1.59 -9.77
CA GLY A 19 -16.86 -0.60 -9.43
C GLY A 19 -17.35 -0.64 -7.97
N LYS A 20 -16.70 -1.41 -7.10
CA LYS A 20 -16.97 -1.42 -5.66
C LYS A 20 -15.89 -0.68 -4.89
N TRP A 21 -16.30 0.00 -3.82
CA TRP A 21 -15.38 0.60 -2.88
C TRP A 21 -14.71 -0.48 -2.02
N HIS A 22 -13.40 -0.30 -1.81
CA HIS A 22 -12.59 -1.15 -0.94
C HIS A 22 -11.70 -0.28 -0.08
N THR A 23 -11.57 -0.64 1.20
CA THR A 23 -10.73 0.09 2.14
C THR A 23 -9.34 -0.53 2.19
N MET A 24 -8.33 0.22 1.77
CA MET A 24 -6.93 -0.18 1.90
C MET A 24 -6.27 0.58 3.05
N ARG A 25 -5.47 -0.12 3.87
CA ARG A 25 -4.70 0.50 4.95
C ARG A 25 -3.29 -0.08 4.98
N ILE A 26 -2.31 0.80 5.05
CA ILE A 26 -0.91 0.46 5.25
C ILE A 26 -0.48 0.94 6.64
N VAL A 27 0.20 0.07 7.39
CA VAL A 27 0.82 0.42 8.67
C VAL A 27 2.31 0.22 8.54
N HIS A 28 3.07 1.30 8.63
CA HIS A 28 4.53 1.29 8.62
C HIS A 28 5.04 1.67 10.02
N LYS A 29 5.75 0.77 10.69
CA LYS A 29 6.32 0.97 12.03
C LYS A 29 7.76 0.48 12.06
N GLY A 30 8.71 1.41 12.13
CA GLY A 30 10.13 1.08 12.01
C GLY A 30 10.38 0.37 10.67
N ASN A 31 10.96 -0.82 10.70
CA ASN A 31 11.18 -1.64 9.51
C ASN A 31 10.01 -2.59 9.18
N ARG A 32 8.92 -2.61 9.97
CA ARG A 32 7.77 -3.49 9.70
C ARG A 32 6.69 -2.78 8.91
N ILE A 33 6.23 -3.42 7.85
CA ILE A 33 5.15 -2.95 6.98
C ILE A 33 4.03 -3.99 6.99
N ALA A 34 2.81 -3.57 7.30
CA ALA A 34 1.62 -4.41 7.22
C ALA A 34 0.56 -3.79 6.30
N GLY A 35 -0.02 -4.62 5.44
CA GLY A 35 -1.05 -4.24 4.48
C GLY A 35 -2.38 -4.89 4.80
N TYR A 36 -3.44 -4.08 4.75
CA TYR A 36 -4.80 -4.49 5.04
C TYR A 36 -5.73 -4.13 3.89
N LEU A 37 -6.70 -5.00 3.65
CA LEU A 37 -7.76 -4.81 2.65
C LEU A 37 -9.09 -5.18 3.28
N ASN A 38 -10.05 -4.25 3.25
CA ASN A 38 -11.37 -4.39 3.88
C ASN A 38 -11.24 -4.85 5.36
N GLY A 39 -10.34 -4.20 6.10
CA GLY A 39 -10.07 -4.50 7.51
C GLY A 39 -9.20 -5.74 7.78
N ARG A 40 -9.02 -6.65 6.81
CA ARG A 40 -8.26 -7.89 6.99
C ARG A 40 -6.77 -7.68 6.68
N LYS A 41 -5.89 -8.13 7.57
CA LYS A 41 -4.44 -8.13 7.31
C LYS A 41 -4.12 -9.19 6.26
N LEU A 42 -3.56 -8.75 5.12
CA LEU A 42 -3.17 -9.63 4.02
C LEU A 42 -1.66 -9.74 3.86
N LEU A 43 -0.91 -8.73 4.32
CA LEU A 43 0.54 -8.66 4.19
C LEU A 43 1.18 -8.24 5.51
N GLU A 44 2.32 -8.85 5.80
CA GLU A 44 3.26 -8.38 6.82
C GLU A 44 4.67 -8.72 6.35
N LEU A 45 5.57 -7.75 6.39
CA LEU A 45 6.97 -7.93 6.02
C LEU A 45 7.88 -7.00 6.82
N THR A 46 9.17 -7.33 6.81
CA THR A 46 10.24 -6.48 7.30
C THR A 46 11.02 -5.94 6.10
N ALA A 47 11.26 -4.63 6.06
CA ALA A 47 12.02 -3.96 5.00
C ALA A 47 13.11 -3.07 5.59
N GLU A 48 14.37 -3.42 5.37
CA GLU A 48 15.53 -2.76 5.98
C GLU A 48 15.97 -1.47 5.30
N ASN A 49 15.51 -1.23 4.06
CA ASN A 49 15.99 -0.14 3.22
C ASN A 49 15.08 1.10 3.21
N PHE A 50 14.03 1.13 4.06
CA PHE A 50 13.03 2.20 4.10
C PHE A 50 12.93 2.87 5.47
N ASN A 51 14.08 3.08 6.12
CA ASN A 51 14.15 3.56 7.51
C ASN A 51 14.12 5.09 7.63
N LYS A 52 14.07 5.80 6.51
CA LYS A 52 14.02 7.27 6.47
C LYS A 52 12.58 7.74 6.23
N PRO A 53 12.16 8.86 6.84
CA PRO A 53 10.89 9.49 6.53
C PRO A 53 10.76 9.81 5.04
N GLY A 54 9.52 9.82 4.55
CA GLY A 54 9.19 10.14 3.16
C GLY A 54 7.73 10.56 3.02
N GLY A 55 7.31 10.85 1.79
CA GLY A 55 5.93 11.22 1.47
C GLY A 55 4.97 10.03 1.40
N VAL A 56 3.69 10.33 1.47
CA VAL A 56 2.60 9.37 1.22
C VAL A 56 1.85 9.83 -0.03
N GLY A 57 1.43 8.88 -0.87
CA GLY A 57 0.67 9.18 -2.08
C GLY A 57 -0.13 7.99 -2.57
N LEU A 58 -1.03 8.28 -3.50
CA LEU A 58 -1.87 7.30 -4.17
C LEU A 58 -1.37 7.13 -5.61
N TRP A 59 -1.48 5.92 -6.13
CA TRP A 59 -0.98 5.59 -7.46
C TRP A 59 -1.88 4.55 -8.12
N THR A 60 -2.17 4.76 -9.40
CA THR A 60 -2.88 3.82 -10.27
C THR A 60 -1.93 3.25 -11.33
N LYS A 61 -2.22 2.04 -11.82
CA LYS A 61 -1.39 1.37 -12.82
C LYS A 61 -1.88 1.71 -14.22
N ALA A 62 -0.97 2.23 -15.04
CA ALA A 62 -1.18 2.49 -16.46
C ALA A 62 -2.41 3.39 -16.71
N ASP A 63 -3.36 2.89 -17.47
CA ASP A 63 -4.60 3.56 -17.93
C ASP A 63 -5.82 3.26 -17.04
N ALA A 64 -5.61 2.68 -15.85
CA ALA A 64 -6.71 2.35 -14.96
C ALA A 64 -7.41 3.61 -14.42
N VAL A 65 -8.73 3.67 -14.63
CA VAL A 65 -9.62 4.68 -14.05
C VAL A 65 -9.96 4.26 -12.63
N THR A 66 -9.48 5.01 -11.64
CA THR A 66 -9.66 4.69 -10.22
C THR A 66 -10.04 5.94 -9.44
N SER A 67 -11.08 5.83 -8.62
CA SER A 67 -11.47 6.85 -7.64
C SER A 67 -10.86 6.52 -6.29
N PHE A 68 -10.44 7.56 -5.56
CA PHE A 68 -9.97 7.45 -4.18
C PHE A 68 -10.78 8.42 -3.32
N ASP A 69 -11.15 7.98 -2.13
CA ASP A 69 -11.87 8.78 -1.14
C ASP A 69 -11.40 8.42 0.27
N ASP A 70 -11.72 9.26 1.26
CA ASP A 70 -11.35 9.11 2.67
C ASP A 70 -9.84 8.93 2.92
N PHE A 71 -9.01 9.58 2.09
CA PHE A 71 -7.56 9.49 2.23
C PHE A 71 -7.09 10.22 3.49
N THR A 72 -6.58 9.44 4.45
CA THR A 72 -6.04 9.96 5.72
C THR A 72 -4.65 9.40 5.99
N VAL A 73 -3.80 10.24 6.57
CA VAL A 73 -2.46 9.87 7.03
C VAL A 73 -2.34 10.32 8.47
N THR A 74 -1.99 9.39 9.35
CA THR A 74 -1.71 9.68 10.76
C THR A 74 -0.33 9.17 11.11
N GLN A 75 0.37 9.95 11.90
CA GLN A 75 1.62 9.56 12.55
C GLN A 75 1.33 9.40 14.03
N LYS A 76 1.86 8.35 14.65
CA LYS A 76 1.86 8.20 16.11
C LYS A 76 3.17 8.72 16.66
#